data_AF-A0A804HY52-F1
#
_entry.id   AF-A0A804HY52-F1
#
_cell.length_a   1.000
_cell.length_b   1.000
_cell.length_c   1.000
_cell.angle_alpha   90.00
_cell.angle_beta   90.00
_cell.angle_gamma   90.00
#
_symmetry.space_group_name_H-M   'P 1'
#
loop_
_entity.id
_entity.type
_entity.pdbx_description
1 polymer ?
#
loop_
_entity_poly.entity_id
_entity_poly.type
_entity_poly.pdbx_seq_one_letter_code
_entity_poly.pdbx_strand_id
1 'polypeptide(L)' 'MDEGRTKEFAREMLILSQINHKNLIKILGCCLEVEVPMLVYEFIPDGTLFRCISTDAYKRK' A
#
# COMPACT_ATOMS: atom_id res chain seq x y z
N MET A 1 16.62 -4.47 -14.76
CA MET A 1 16.19 -3.67 -13.59
C MET A 1 17.42 -3.21 -12.84
N ASP A 2 17.36 -2.03 -12.22
CA ASP A 2 18.42 -1.58 -11.31
C ASP A 2 18.30 -2.35 -9.98
N GLU A 3 19.34 -3.12 -9.64
CA GLU A 3 19.36 -3.92 -8.40
C GLU A 3 19.20 -3.04 -7.14
N GLY A 4 19.65 -1.78 -7.19
CA GLY A 4 19.51 -0.83 -6.09
C GLY A 4 18.04 -0.59 -5.73
N ARG A 5 17.23 -0.22 -6.73
CA ARG A 5 15.78 0.01 -6.56
C ARG A 5 15.02 -1.24 -6.10
N THR A 6 15.45 -2.41 -6.56
CA THR A 6 14.82 -3.68 -6.16
C THR A 6 15.09 -3.99 -4.68
N LYS A 7 16.33 -3.73 -4.21
CA LYS A 7 16.70 -3.88 -2.80
C LYS A 7 15.98 -2.87 -1.89
N GLU A 8 15.81 -1.64 -2.35
CA GLU A 8 15.06 -0.61 -1.60
C GLU A 8 13.59 -0.99 -1.47
N PHE A 9 12.95 -1.39 -2.57
CA PHE A 9 11.56 -1.86 -2.56
C PHE A 9 11.36 -3.06 -1.62
N ALA A 10 12.24 -4.05 -1.69
CA ALA A 10 12.20 -5.22 -0.81
C ALA A 10 12.37 -4.83 0.67
N ARG A 11 13.26 -3.87 0.97
CA ARG A 11 13.48 -3.37 2.33
C ARG A 11 12.25 -2.67 2.89
N GLU A 12 11.67 -1.74 2.13
CA GLU A 12 10.47 -1.01 2.54
C GLU A 12 9.33 -1.97 2.83
N MET A 13 9.15 -2.95 1.94
CA MET A 13 8.12 -3.94 2.14
C MET A 13 8.39 -4.84 3.35
N LEU A 14 9.63 -5.28 3.58
CA LEU A 14 9.97 -6.06 4.76
C LEU A 14 9.55 -5.33 6.04
N ILE A 15 9.86 -4.03 6.12
CA ILE A 15 9.48 -3.18 7.27
C ILE A 15 7.96 -3.10 7.39
N LEU A 16 7.26 -2.76 6.30
CA LEU A 16 5.81 -2.57 6.33
C LEU A 16 5.04 -3.88 6.60
N SER A 17 5.55 -5.03 6.16
CA SER A 17 4.94 -6.35 6.39
C SER A 17 4.95 -6.77 7.87
N GLN A 18 5.86 -6.22 8.67
CA GLN A 18 5.96 -6.51 10.11
C GLN A 18 4.97 -5.69 10.94
N ILE A 19 4.36 -4.65 10.37
CA ILE A 19 3.47 -3.75 11.09
C ILE A 19 2.02 -4.21 10.88
N ASN A 20 1.43 -4.77 11.94
CA ASN A 20 0.03 -5.22 11.92
C ASN A 20 -0.81 -4.40 12.92
N HIS A 21 -1.48 -3.35 12.45
CA HIS A 21 -2.30 -2.47 13.28
C HIS A 21 -3.61 -2.10 12.57
N LYS A 22 -4.72 -2.01 13.33
CA LYS A 22 -6.07 -1.77 12.80
C LYS A 22 -6.26 -0.49 11.96
N ASN A 23 -5.37 0.50 12.12
CA ASN A 23 -5.43 1.78 11.40
C ASN A 23 -4.35 1.91 10.31
N LEU A 24 -3.60 0.84 10.04
CA LEU A 24 -2.64 0.79 8.95
C LEU A 24 -3.12 -0.23 7.93
N ILE A 25 -2.85 0.06 6.67
CA ILE A 25 -3.23 -0.84 5.59
C ILE A 25 -2.46 -2.14 5.72
N LYS A 26 -3.17 -3.27 5.58
CA LYS A 26 -2.54 -4.58 5.68
C LYS A 26 -1.88 -4.96 4.37
N ILE A 27 -0.57 -5.15 4.39
CA ILE A 27 0.15 -5.78 3.27
C ILE A 27 -0.09 -7.29 3.32
N LEU A 28 -0.42 -7.85 2.16
CA LEU A 28 -0.66 -9.27 1.97
C LEU A 28 0.57 -9.97 1.35
N GLY A 29 1.33 -9.28 0.51
CA GLY A 29 2.51 -9.84 -0.14
C GLY A 29 3.04 -8.98 -1.29
N CYS A 30 4.02 -9.51 -2.03
CA CYS A 30 4.54 -8.92 -3.25
C CYS A 30 4.97 -9.99 -4.24
N CYS A 31 5.26 -9.55 -5.45
CA CYS A 31 5.95 -10.33 -6.47
C CYS A 31 7.20 -9.54 -6.90
N LEU A 32 8.39 -10.03 -6.56
CA LEU A 32 9.68 -9.39 -6.90
C LEU A 32 10.37 -10.04 -8.10
N GLU A 33 10.10 -11.32 -8.35
CA GLU A 33 10.73 -12.12 -9.41
C GLU A 33 9.95 -12.03 -10.74
N VAL A 34 9.46 -10.85 -11.07
CA VAL A 34 8.64 -10.57 -12.26
C VAL A 34 9.16 -9.31 -12.96
N GLU A 35 8.85 -9.16 -14.25
CA GLU A 35 9.32 -8.02 -15.06
C GLU A 35 8.90 -6.65 -14.47
N VAL A 36 7.77 -6.61 -13.77
CA VAL A 36 7.29 -5.43 -13.05
C VAL A 36 6.96 -5.86 -11.62
N PRO A 37 7.63 -5.33 -10.58
CA PRO A 37 7.41 -5.76 -9.21
C PRO A 37 6.03 -5.29 -8.76
N MET A 38 5.32 -6.14 -8.02
CA MET A 38 3.94 -5.87 -7.59
C MET A 38 3.83 -5.92 -6.07
N LEU A 39 3.01 -5.03 -5.50
CA LEU A 39 2.63 -5.04 -4.09
C LEU A 39 1.16 -5.42 -3.97
N VAL A 40 0.86 -6.36 -3.09
CA VAL A 40 -0.49 -6.84 -2.79
C VAL A 40 -0.86 -6.41 -1.37
N TYR A 41 -1.98 -5.70 -1.23
CA TYR A 41 -2.48 -5.17 0.03
C TYR A 41 -4.00 -5.24 0.08
N GLU A 42 -4.57 -5.05 1.28
CA GLU A 42 -6.01 -5.04 1.50
C GLU A 42 -6.68 -3.90 0.72
N PHE A 43 -7.72 -4.22 -0.04
CA PHE A 43 -8.43 -3.24 -0.84
C PHE A 43 -9.24 -2.28 0.03
N ILE A 44 -9.05 -0.97 -0.17
CA ILE A 44 -9.81 0.09 0.50
C ILE A 44 -10.81 0.69 -0.49
N PRO A 45 -12.11 0.36 -0.37
CA PRO A 45 -13.13 0.76 -1.37
C PRO A 45 -13.31 2.28 -1.47
N ASP A 46 -13.19 2.96 -0.33
CA ASP A 46 -13.38 4.41 -0.24
C ASP A 46 -12.18 5.21 -0.76
N GLY A 47 -11.07 4.54 -1.09
CA GLY A 47 -9.88 5.15 -1.64
C GLY A 47 -9.13 6.00 -0.60
N THR A 48 -8.54 7.10 -1.06
CA THR A 48 -7.74 7.96 -0.19
C THR A 48 -8.61 8.82 0.71
N LEU A 49 -8.12 9.15 1.90
CA LEU A 49 -8.78 10.10 2.81
C LEU A 49 -9.05 11.44 2.12
N PHE A 50 -8.11 11.91 1.29
CA PHE A 50 -8.29 13.12 0.48
C PHE A 50 -9.55 13.05 -0.37
N ARG A 51 -9.78 11.92 -1.08
CA ARG A 51 -11.01 11.71 -1.84
C ARG A 51 -12.24 11.81 -0.94
N CYS A 52 -12.21 11.14 0.21
CA CYS A 52 -13.34 11.11 1.13
C CYS A 52 -13.73 12.51 1.64
N ILE A 53 -12.75 13.35 1.99
CA ILE A 53 -13.02 14.69 2.56
C ILE A 53 -13.25 15.79 1.53
N SER A 54 -12.66 15.65 0.33
CA SER A 54 -12.82 16.63 -0.75
C SER A 54 -14.10 16.43 -1.55
N THR A 55 -14.73 15.26 -1.45
CA THR A 55 -16.05 15.03 -2.05
C THR A 55 -17.12 15.61 -1.12
N ASP A 56 -18.14 16.29 -1.68
CA ASP A 56 -19.29 16.81 -0.92
C ASP A 56 -20.07 15.72 -0.16
N ALA A 57 -19.77 14.44 -0.41
CA ALA A 57 -20.36 13.28 0.28
C ALA A 57 -20.11 13.25 1.80
N TYR A 58 -19.01 13.83 2.31
CA TYR A 58 -18.77 13.91 3.75
C TYR A 58 -19.46 15.12 4.43
N LYS A 59 -20.12 16.00 3.66
CA LYS A 59 -20.74 17.23 4.18
C LYS A 59 -22.04 17.02 4.96
N ARG A 60 -22.55 15.80 5.11
CA ARG A 60 -23.73 15.52 5.96
C ARG A 60 -23.65 14.16 6.63
N LYS A 61 -23.10 14.13 7.84
CA LYS A 61 -23.71 13.40 8.95
C LYS A 61 -24.00 14.40 10.05
#